data_AF-A0A6B2LI74-F1
#
_entry.id   AF-A0A6B2LI74-F1
#
_cell.length_a   1.000
_cell.length_b   1.000
_cell.length_c   1.000
_cell.angle_alpha   90.00
_cell.angle_beta   90.00
_cell.angle_gamma   90.00
#
_symmetry.space_group_name_H-M   'P 1'
#
loop_
_entity.id
_entity.type
_entity.pdbx_description
1 polymer ?
#
loop_
_entity_poly.entity_id
_entity_poly.type
_entity_poly.pdbx_seq_one_letter_code
_entity_poly.pdbx_strand_id
1 'polypeptide(L)'
;MHSSVNIHIALSYYPPMKGKRTDWEPNARRFKESFEGHPERLMNLHFGFVVLLRALSRAKPYLSEYPLAMANKTEDARTQQLFRRLLDSDALDTCGPLFSAFDETLLFKNDQVGTHDTRSWHRGLAVDGRLVSLKQQFKSVFRNISRIVDCVSCQKCKLHAKLQLLGIGTALKVLLSPEGGLERAVRGLKRGELVALVNTVARWSDAIGAVG
;
A
#
# COMPACT_ATOMS: atom_id res chain seq x y z
N MET A 1 1.39 -6.68 -4.01
CA MET A 1 2.23 -7.24 -2.92
C MET A 1 3.04 -8.46 -3.40
N HIS A 2 2.39 -9.58 -3.75
CA HIS A 2 3.10 -10.81 -4.17
C HIS A 2 4.07 -10.57 -5.34
N SER A 3 3.61 -9.90 -6.41
CA SER A 3 4.46 -9.54 -7.56
C SER A 3 5.67 -8.69 -7.16
N SER A 4 5.48 -7.66 -6.34
CA SER A 4 6.58 -6.81 -5.82
C SER A 4 7.63 -7.64 -5.07
N VAL A 5 7.20 -8.60 -4.24
CA VAL A 5 8.13 -9.49 -3.53
C VAL A 5 8.93 -10.36 -4.51
N ASN A 6 8.26 -11.00 -5.48
CA ASN A 6 8.93 -11.87 -6.45
C ASN A 6 9.92 -11.10 -7.33
N ILE A 7 9.58 -9.87 -7.73
CA ILE A 7 10.49 -8.98 -8.47
C ILE A 7 11.74 -8.71 -7.63
N HIS A 8 11.59 -8.34 -6.35
CA HIS A 8 12.75 -8.08 -5.50
C HIS A 8 13.62 -9.31 -5.25
N ILE A 9 13.03 -10.50 -5.15
CA ILE A 9 13.80 -11.75 -5.04
C ILE A 9 14.53 -12.05 -6.36
N ALA A 10 13.93 -11.72 -7.51
CA ALA A 10 14.58 -11.87 -8.80
C ALA A 10 15.72 -10.86 -8.99
N LEU A 11 15.57 -9.62 -8.53
CA LEU A 11 16.60 -8.57 -8.62
C LEU A 11 17.77 -8.81 -7.67
N SER A 12 17.48 -9.25 -6.45
CA SER A 12 18.47 -9.59 -5.44
C SER A 12 18.46 -11.10 -5.26
N TYR A 13 18.90 -11.82 -6.30
CA TYR A 13 19.03 -13.27 -6.24
C TYR A 13 20.44 -13.66 -5.80
N TYR A 14 20.52 -14.56 -4.83
CA TYR A 14 21.81 -15.15 -4.44
C TYR A 14 22.04 -16.44 -5.23
N PRO A 15 23.07 -16.50 -6.08
CA PRO A 15 23.34 -17.68 -6.90
C PRO A 15 23.74 -18.87 -6.01
N PRO A 16 23.09 -20.04 -6.15
CA PRO A 16 23.58 -21.25 -5.50
C PRO A 16 24.87 -21.68 -6.20
N MET A 17 26.03 -21.58 -5.54
CA MET A 17 27.27 -22.07 -6.14
C MET A 17 28.16 -22.85 -5.18
N LYS A 18 28.61 -24.01 -5.67
CA LYS A 18 29.98 -24.46 -5.45
C LYS A 18 30.90 -23.49 -6.20
N GLY A 19 31.56 -22.60 -5.47
CA GLY A 19 32.95 -22.28 -5.77
C GLY A 19 33.36 -20.85 -6.12
N LYS A 20 32.51 -19.88 -6.54
CA LYS A 20 33.02 -18.52 -6.87
C LYS A 20 32.06 -17.34 -7.09
N ARG A 21 30.76 -17.43 -6.76
CA ARG A 21 29.87 -16.24 -6.78
C ARG A 21 29.41 -15.90 -5.37
N THR A 22 29.82 -14.73 -4.87
CA THR A 22 29.50 -14.20 -3.53
C THR A 22 28.51 -13.05 -3.56
N ASP A 23 28.26 -12.46 -4.74
CA ASP A 23 27.51 -11.22 -4.86
C ASP A 23 26.05 -11.49 -5.25
N TRP A 24 25.16 -10.61 -4.78
CA TRP A 24 23.74 -10.64 -5.12
C TRP A 24 23.56 -10.05 -6.52
N GLU A 25 22.91 -10.79 -7.41
CA GLU A 25 22.77 -10.41 -8.83
C GLU A 25 21.32 -10.59 -9.31
N PRO A 26 20.89 -9.84 -10.33
CA PRO A 26 19.61 -10.08 -10.99
C PRO A 26 19.55 -11.46 -11.67
N ASN A 27 18.45 -12.17 -11.51
CA ASN A 27 18.16 -13.46 -12.13
C ASN A 27 16.95 -13.39 -13.06
N ALA A 28 17.23 -13.16 -14.34
CA ALA A 28 16.21 -13.06 -15.39
C ALA A 28 15.40 -14.36 -15.55
N ARG A 29 16.01 -15.54 -15.33
CA ARG A 29 15.30 -16.82 -15.41
C ARG A 29 14.20 -16.91 -14.35
N ARG A 30 14.53 -16.55 -13.11
CA ARG A 30 13.56 -16.53 -12.00
C ARG A 30 12.43 -15.51 -12.23
N PHE A 31 12.77 -14.34 -12.81
CA PHE A 31 11.76 -13.37 -13.22
C PHE A 31 10.82 -13.98 -14.27
N LYS A 32 11.39 -14.57 -15.33
CA LYS A 32 10.64 -15.21 -16.41
C LYS A 32 9.71 -16.31 -15.88
N GLU A 33 10.21 -17.22 -15.05
CA GLU A 33 9.39 -18.26 -14.37
C GLU A 33 8.22 -17.68 -13.54
N SER A 34 8.37 -16.46 -13.01
CA SER A 34 7.37 -15.82 -12.15
C SER A 34 6.32 -15.03 -12.94
N PHE A 35 6.58 -14.63 -14.19
CA PHE A 35 5.75 -13.67 -14.93
C PHE A 35 5.43 -14.07 -16.37
N GLU A 36 6.17 -15.00 -16.97
CA GLU A 36 5.86 -15.54 -18.31
C GLU A 36 4.51 -16.26 -18.29
N GLY A 37 3.66 -15.95 -19.27
CA GLY A 37 2.28 -16.46 -19.31
C GLY A 37 1.33 -15.85 -18.28
N HIS A 38 1.79 -14.89 -17.46
CA HIS A 38 1.03 -14.29 -16.36
C HIS A 38 1.09 -12.76 -16.32
N PRO A 39 0.72 -12.05 -17.41
CA PRO A 39 0.79 -10.58 -17.48
C PRO A 39 -0.09 -9.91 -16.42
N GLU A 40 -1.16 -10.56 -15.97
CA GLU A 40 -2.06 -10.07 -14.92
C GLU A 40 -1.32 -9.80 -13.60
N ARG A 41 -0.21 -10.50 -13.33
CA ARG A 41 0.58 -10.29 -12.10
C ARG A 41 1.27 -8.93 -12.10
N LEU A 42 1.72 -8.45 -13.26
CA LEU A 42 2.30 -7.12 -13.42
C LEU A 42 1.21 -6.05 -13.44
N MET A 43 0.09 -6.31 -14.13
CA MET A 43 -1.07 -5.40 -14.10
C MET A 43 -1.58 -5.18 -12.66
N ASN A 44 -1.69 -6.24 -11.87
CA ASN A 44 -2.08 -6.17 -10.45
C ASN A 44 -1.07 -5.37 -9.60
N LEU A 45 0.22 -5.39 -9.94
CA LEU A 45 1.23 -4.57 -9.28
C LEU A 45 1.01 -3.09 -9.58
N HIS A 46 0.85 -2.73 -10.85
CA HIS A 46 0.55 -1.36 -11.27
C HIS A 46 -0.76 -0.86 -10.66
N PHE A 47 -1.82 -1.66 -10.75
CA PHE A 47 -3.11 -1.34 -10.16
C PHE A 47 -2.99 -1.00 -8.67
N GLY A 48 -2.36 -1.89 -7.88
CA GLY A 48 -2.24 -1.63 -6.46
C GLY A 48 -1.26 -0.49 -6.14
N PHE A 49 -0.27 -0.20 -7.00
CA PHE A 49 0.58 0.98 -6.86
C PHE A 49 -0.22 2.27 -7.05
N VAL A 50 -1.10 2.32 -8.07
CA VAL A 50 -2.02 3.45 -8.26
C VAL A 50 -2.93 3.63 -7.05
N VAL A 51 -3.44 2.56 -6.44
CA VAL A 51 -4.23 2.64 -5.20
C VAL A 51 -3.43 3.25 -4.04
N LEU A 52 -2.14 2.89 -3.89
CA LEU A 52 -1.26 3.48 -2.88
C LEU A 52 -1.00 4.98 -3.14
N LEU A 53 -0.72 5.35 -4.40
CA LEU A 53 -0.51 6.75 -4.80
C LEU A 53 -1.78 7.58 -4.61
N ARG A 54 -2.96 7.03 -4.93
CA ARG A 54 -4.25 7.67 -4.67
C ARG A 54 -4.43 7.98 -3.19
N ALA A 55 -4.07 7.03 -2.31
CA ALA A 55 -4.15 7.24 -0.87
C ALA A 55 -3.20 8.35 -0.39
N LEU A 56 -1.98 8.40 -0.90
CA LEU A 56 -1.03 9.47 -0.61
C LEU A 56 -1.53 10.83 -1.10
N SER A 57 -1.98 10.91 -2.35
CA SER A 57 -2.54 12.12 -2.96
C SER A 57 -3.74 12.64 -2.14
N ARG A 58 -4.64 11.75 -1.73
CA ARG A 58 -5.78 12.12 -0.88
C ARG A 58 -5.37 12.57 0.52
N ALA A 59 -4.32 12.00 1.10
CA ALA A 59 -3.83 12.37 2.43
C ALA A 59 -2.93 13.62 2.44
N LYS A 60 -2.42 14.05 1.27
CA LYS A 60 -1.46 15.15 1.09
C LYS A 60 -1.77 16.40 1.93
N PRO A 61 -2.99 16.97 1.94
CA PRO A 61 -3.26 18.22 2.66
C PRO A 61 -2.96 18.14 4.16
N TYR A 62 -3.14 16.95 4.76
CA TYR A 62 -2.96 16.75 6.19
C TYR A 62 -1.61 16.12 6.55
N LEU A 63 -0.95 15.45 5.59
CA LEU A 63 0.38 14.88 5.79
C LEU A 63 1.49 15.94 5.80
N SER A 64 1.32 17.05 5.08
CA SER A 64 2.31 18.14 5.03
C SER A 64 2.63 18.78 6.38
N GLU A 65 1.70 18.65 7.34
CA GLU A 65 1.79 19.11 8.73
C GLU A 65 2.04 17.98 9.74
N TYR A 66 2.17 16.74 9.30
CA TYR A 66 2.33 15.60 10.19
C TYR A 66 3.65 15.72 10.99
N PRO A 67 3.65 15.51 12.31
CA PRO A 67 4.85 15.66 13.13
C PRO A 67 5.84 14.51 12.89
N LEU A 68 6.89 14.78 12.10
CA LEU A 68 7.96 13.82 11.82
C LEU A 68 9.15 13.94 12.77
N ALA A 69 9.19 14.96 13.63
CA ALA A 69 10.31 15.24 14.53
C ALA A 69 10.67 14.04 15.43
N MET A 70 11.96 13.81 15.59
CA MET A 70 12.57 12.82 16.47
C MET A 70 13.44 13.59 17.49
N ALA A 71 14.73 13.27 17.58
CA ALA A 71 15.66 13.91 18.52
C ALA A 71 16.65 14.88 17.84
N ASN A 72 16.93 14.71 16.56
CA ASN A 72 17.92 15.50 15.84
C ASN A 72 17.23 16.52 14.92
N LYS A 73 17.23 17.79 15.34
CA LYS A 73 16.56 18.89 14.62
C LYS A 73 16.99 19.03 13.17
N THR A 74 18.25 18.75 12.84
CA THR A 74 18.78 18.86 11.47
C THR A 74 18.21 17.77 10.57
N GLU A 75 18.21 16.53 11.03
CA GLU A 75 17.64 15.40 10.31
C GLU A 75 16.11 15.48 10.23
N ASP A 76 15.47 16.02 11.27
CA ASP A 76 14.02 16.26 11.29
C ASP A 76 13.60 17.28 10.23
N ALA A 77 14.33 18.39 10.13
CA ALA A 77 14.11 19.40 9.08
C ALA A 77 14.32 18.81 7.68
N ARG A 78 15.38 18.02 7.50
CA ARG A 78 15.66 17.34 6.24
C ARG A 78 14.56 16.34 5.87
N THR A 79 14.11 15.55 6.84
CA THR A 79 13.02 14.58 6.65
C THR A 79 11.72 15.27 6.27
N GLN A 80 11.36 16.36 6.96
CA GLN A 80 10.16 17.13 6.62
C GLN A 80 10.24 17.70 5.20
N GLN A 81 11.41 18.19 4.79
CA GLN A 81 11.61 18.73 3.44
C GLN A 81 11.48 17.64 2.37
N LEU A 82 12.13 16.49 2.54
CA LEU A 82 12.04 15.36 1.61
C LEU A 82 10.62 14.80 1.54
N PHE A 83 9.92 14.75 2.67
CA PHE A 83 8.55 14.28 2.71
C PHE A 83 7.60 15.22 1.97
N ARG A 84 7.75 16.55 2.13
CA ARG A 84 7.00 17.53 1.32
C ARG A 84 7.30 17.38 -0.17
N ARG A 85 8.57 17.23 -0.56
CA ARG A 85 8.95 16.98 -1.96
C ARG A 85 8.32 15.71 -2.52
N LEU A 86 8.20 14.64 -1.73
CA LEU A 86 7.49 13.43 -2.15
C LEU A 86 5.99 13.71 -2.39
N LEU A 87 5.35 14.45 -1.48
CA LEU A 87 3.93 14.82 -1.60
C LEU A 87 3.67 15.81 -2.75
N ASP A 88 4.65 16.62 -3.10
CA ASP A 88 4.62 17.57 -4.22
C ASP A 88 5.25 17.02 -5.50
N SER A 89 5.52 15.72 -5.55
CA SER A 89 6.10 15.11 -6.74
C SER A 89 5.10 15.03 -7.89
N ASP A 90 5.59 15.26 -9.10
CA ASP A 90 4.81 15.16 -10.34
C ASP A 90 4.12 13.81 -10.51
N ALA A 91 4.62 12.74 -9.89
CA ALA A 91 3.98 11.42 -9.91
C ALA A 91 2.57 11.45 -9.30
N LEU A 92 2.35 12.25 -8.25
CA LEU A 92 1.03 12.39 -7.61
C LEU A 92 0.08 13.29 -8.42
N ASP A 93 0.62 14.22 -9.20
CA ASP A 93 -0.18 15.11 -10.05
C ASP A 93 -0.48 14.49 -11.43
N THR A 94 0.51 13.83 -12.04
CA THR A 94 0.41 13.14 -13.34
C THR A 94 -0.48 11.90 -13.27
N CYS A 95 -0.53 11.23 -12.11
CA CYS A 95 -1.50 10.16 -11.87
C CYS A 95 -2.91 10.68 -11.56
N GLY A 96 -3.13 12.00 -11.48
CA GLY A 96 -4.45 12.61 -11.27
C GLY A 96 -5.55 12.10 -12.22
N PRO A 97 -5.32 12.08 -13.55
CA PRO A 97 -6.26 11.50 -14.51
C PRO A 97 -6.49 9.99 -14.30
N LEU A 98 -5.45 9.25 -13.91
CA LEU A 98 -5.59 7.82 -13.57
C LEU A 98 -6.43 7.63 -12.31
N PHE A 99 -6.32 8.52 -11.32
CA PHE A 99 -7.16 8.49 -10.14
C PHE A 99 -8.64 8.73 -10.46
N SER A 100 -8.95 9.58 -11.45
CA SER A 100 -10.32 9.75 -11.95
C SER A 100 -10.81 8.62 -12.84
N ALA A 101 -9.91 7.87 -13.47
CA ALA A 101 -10.26 6.68 -14.27
C ALA A 101 -10.66 5.47 -13.40
N PHE A 102 -10.36 5.52 -12.09
CA PHE A 102 -10.82 4.53 -11.13
C PHE A 102 -12.19 4.96 -10.61
N ASP A 103 -13.24 4.30 -11.10
CA ASP A 103 -14.54 4.40 -10.47
C ASP A 103 -14.50 3.70 -9.10
N GLU A 104 -14.27 4.49 -8.06
CA GLU A 104 -14.24 4.05 -6.66
C GLU A 104 -15.55 3.35 -6.27
N THR A 105 -16.68 3.61 -6.96
CA THR A 105 -17.96 2.94 -6.68
C THR A 105 -17.99 1.49 -7.15
N LEU A 106 -17.20 1.12 -8.17
CA LEU A 106 -17.03 -0.27 -8.60
C LEU A 106 -16.15 -1.06 -7.62
N LEU A 107 -15.12 -0.41 -7.05
CA LEU A 107 -14.18 -1.02 -6.12
C LEU A 107 -14.73 -1.08 -4.69
N PHE A 108 -15.49 -0.07 -4.30
CA PHE A 108 -16.07 0.12 -2.98
C PHE A 108 -17.59 0.25 -3.09
N LYS A 109 -18.24 -0.81 -3.60
CA LYS A 109 -19.70 -0.84 -3.82
C LYS A 109 -20.46 -0.35 -2.60
N ASN A 110 -21.29 0.67 -2.81
CA ASN A 110 -22.35 1.07 -1.89
C ASN A 110 -23.51 0.09 -2.07
N ASP A 111 -23.48 -1.04 -1.38
CA ASP A 111 -24.61 -1.97 -1.43
C ASP A 111 -25.78 -1.33 -0.68
N GLN A 112 -26.66 -0.65 -1.42
CA GLN A 112 -27.95 -0.20 -0.91
C GLN A 112 -28.86 -1.42 -0.80
N VAL A 113 -28.75 -2.14 0.31
CA VAL A 113 -29.85 -3.00 0.75
C VAL A 113 -30.92 -2.06 1.29
N GLY A 114 -31.98 -1.88 0.50
CA GLY A 114 -32.96 -0.83 0.68
C GLY A 114 -33.64 -0.81 2.04
N THR A 115 -33.64 0.36 2.66
CA THR A 115 -34.81 0.90 3.35
C THR A 115 -34.76 2.43 3.24
N HIS A 116 -35.95 2.99 3.05
CA HIS A 116 -36.23 4.37 2.72
C HIS A 116 -36.00 5.29 3.93
N ASP A 117 -34.76 5.48 4.38
CA ASP A 117 -34.46 6.44 5.44
C ASP A 117 -33.23 7.29 5.13
N THR A 118 -33.52 8.54 4.74
CA THR A 118 -32.60 9.58 4.24
C THR A 118 -31.61 10.13 5.29
N ARG A 119 -31.31 9.41 6.38
CA ARG A 119 -30.45 9.91 7.48
C ARG A 119 -29.47 8.90 8.10
N SER A 120 -29.25 7.73 7.50
CA SER A 120 -28.42 6.69 8.14
C SER A 120 -27.00 6.57 7.55
N TRP A 121 -26.00 6.92 8.37
CA TRP A 121 -24.58 7.08 8.06
C TRP A 121 -23.76 5.77 8.07
N HIS A 122 -24.37 4.62 7.83
CA HIS A 122 -23.71 3.31 7.98
C HIS A 122 -23.63 2.53 6.66
N ARG A 123 -22.46 2.66 6.03
CA ARG A 123 -22.02 2.02 4.79
C ARG A 123 -21.57 0.58 5.09
N GLY A 124 -22.36 -0.45 4.75
CA GLY A 124 -22.01 -1.85 4.98
C GLY A 124 -22.50 -2.80 3.90
N LEU A 125 -21.78 -3.91 3.71
CA LEU A 125 -22.18 -5.04 2.87
C LEU A 125 -22.81 -6.11 3.78
N ALA A 126 -23.92 -6.70 3.36
CA ALA A 126 -24.56 -7.79 4.09
C ALA A 126 -23.73 -9.08 3.94
N VAL A 127 -23.12 -9.53 5.04
CA VAL A 127 -22.53 -10.87 5.15
C VAL A 127 -23.29 -11.56 6.28
N ASP A 128 -23.95 -12.68 5.99
CA ASP A 128 -24.78 -13.44 6.94
C ASP A 128 -25.84 -12.59 7.68
N GLY A 129 -26.53 -11.69 6.97
CA GLY A 129 -27.57 -10.84 7.55
C GLY A 129 -27.08 -9.75 8.50
N ARG A 130 -25.76 -9.54 8.64
CA ARG A 130 -25.17 -8.43 9.41
C ARG A 130 -24.59 -7.37 8.49
N LEU A 131 -24.97 -6.11 8.70
CA LEU A 131 -24.35 -4.94 8.09
C LEU A 131 -22.93 -4.77 8.66
N VAL A 132 -21.92 -5.27 7.94
CA VAL A 132 -20.51 -5.06 8.28
C VAL A 132 -19.95 -4.01 7.33
N SER A 133 -19.38 -2.94 7.87
CA SER A 133 -18.76 -1.91 7.04
C SER A 133 -17.60 -2.49 6.23
N LEU A 134 -17.43 -2.08 4.97
CA LEU A 134 -16.33 -2.52 4.11
C LEU A 134 -14.96 -2.34 4.80
N LYS A 135 -14.82 -1.25 5.56
CA LYS A 135 -13.67 -0.97 6.42
C LYS A 135 -13.43 -2.05 7.49
N GLN A 136 -14.49 -2.56 8.13
CA GLN A 136 -14.39 -3.66 9.10
C GLN A 136 -14.05 -4.99 8.43
N GLN A 137 -14.58 -5.26 7.24
CA GLN A 137 -14.25 -6.47 6.47
C GLN A 137 -12.77 -6.49 6.11
N PHE A 138 -12.26 -5.42 5.49
CA PHE A 138 -10.83 -5.30 5.21
C PHE A 138 -9.99 -5.41 6.48
N LYS A 139 -10.36 -4.72 7.56
CA LYS A 139 -9.66 -4.87 8.85
C LYS A 139 -9.61 -6.33 9.31
N SER A 140 -10.70 -7.09 9.13
CA SER A 140 -10.74 -8.51 9.47
C SER A 140 -9.84 -9.36 8.60
N VAL A 141 -9.92 -9.19 7.28
CA VAL A 141 -9.08 -9.89 6.30
C VAL A 141 -7.60 -9.63 6.59
N PHE A 142 -7.20 -8.38 6.81
CA PHE A 142 -5.80 -8.02 7.10
C PHE A 142 -5.30 -8.62 8.42
N ARG A 143 -6.14 -8.73 9.45
CA ARG A 143 -5.78 -9.44 10.70
C ARG A 143 -5.56 -10.94 10.44
N ASN A 144 -6.41 -11.56 9.63
CA ASN A 144 -6.28 -12.97 9.29
C ASN A 144 -5.00 -13.22 8.47
N ILE A 145 -4.72 -12.39 7.46
CA ILE A 145 -3.48 -12.47 6.71
C ILE A 145 -2.27 -12.23 7.62
N SER A 146 -2.33 -11.26 8.53
CA SER A 146 -1.24 -11.02 9.49
C SER A 146 -0.95 -12.24 10.37
N ARG A 147 -1.98 -12.99 10.78
CA ARG A 147 -1.80 -14.26 11.53
C ARG A 147 -1.12 -15.33 10.68
N ILE A 148 -1.44 -15.41 9.39
CA ILE A 148 -0.75 -16.32 8.46
C ILE A 148 0.72 -15.91 8.29
N VAL A 149 0.99 -14.61 8.14
CA VAL A 149 2.36 -14.08 8.05
C VAL A 149 3.17 -14.37 9.31
N ASP A 150 2.53 -14.53 10.47
CA ASP A 150 3.20 -14.92 11.69
C ASP A 150 3.84 -16.31 11.63
N CYS A 151 3.34 -17.19 10.77
CA CYS A 151 3.86 -18.54 10.53
C CYS A 151 5.04 -18.58 9.54
N VAL A 152 5.42 -17.46 8.92
CA VAL A 152 6.55 -17.42 7.98
C VAL A 152 7.89 -17.52 8.74
N SER A 153 8.66 -18.58 8.48
CA SER A 153 9.95 -18.83 9.16
C SER A 153 11.03 -17.80 8.81
N CYS A 154 11.05 -17.33 7.56
CA CYS A 154 11.98 -16.32 7.09
C CYS A 154 11.70 -14.97 7.76
N GLN A 155 12.58 -14.52 8.66
CA GLN A 155 12.38 -13.28 9.43
C GLN A 155 12.35 -12.02 8.54
N LYS A 156 13.22 -11.93 7.53
CA LYS A 156 13.19 -10.81 6.56
C LYS A 156 11.88 -10.80 5.77
N CYS A 157 11.41 -11.96 5.32
CA CYS A 157 10.17 -12.11 4.59
C CYS A 157 8.96 -11.73 5.46
N LYS A 158 8.93 -12.18 6.71
CA LYS A 158 7.91 -11.84 7.70
C LYS A 158 7.88 -10.34 7.97
N LEU A 159 9.04 -9.70 8.16
CA LEU A 159 9.15 -8.25 8.36
C LEU A 159 8.57 -7.47 7.16
N HIS A 160 9.05 -7.74 5.95
CA HIS A 160 8.58 -7.03 4.76
C HIS A 160 7.10 -7.31 4.47
N ALA A 161 6.62 -8.53 4.72
CA ALA A 161 5.21 -8.86 4.56
C ALA A 161 4.34 -8.06 5.54
N LYS A 162 4.71 -7.98 6.82
CA LYS A 162 3.97 -7.17 7.80
C LYS A 162 4.02 -5.69 7.48
N LEU A 163 5.16 -5.17 7.03
CA LEU A 163 5.31 -3.78 6.64
C LEU A 163 4.41 -3.43 5.46
N GLN A 164 4.41 -4.26 4.41
CA GLN A 164 3.57 -4.05 3.23
C GLN A 164 2.07 -4.20 3.56
N LEU A 165 1.69 -5.17 4.39
CA LEU A 165 0.30 -5.31 4.84
C LEU A 165 -0.18 -4.10 5.65
N LEU A 166 0.66 -3.60 6.56
CA LEU A 166 0.34 -2.39 7.31
C LEU A 166 0.21 -1.18 6.36
N GLY A 167 1.12 -1.01 5.41
CA GLY A 167 1.08 0.09 4.45
C GLY A 167 -0.17 0.07 3.57
N ILE A 168 -0.56 -1.09 3.03
CA ILE A 168 -1.81 -1.22 2.25
C ILE A 168 -3.02 -0.98 3.17
N GLY A 169 -3.01 -1.49 4.40
CA GLY A 169 -4.09 -1.24 5.36
C GLY A 169 -4.24 0.24 5.72
N THR A 170 -3.12 0.96 5.84
CA THR A 170 -3.10 2.41 6.04
C THR A 170 -3.64 3.15 4.81
N ALA A 171 -3.26 2.74 3.60
CA ALA A 171 -3.82 3.31 2.37
C ALA A 171 -5.35 3.16 2.32
N LEU A 172 -5.87 1.95 2.58
CA LEU A 172 -7.31 1.71 2.64
C LEU A 172 -8.00 2.48 3.76
N LYS A 173 -7.35 2.66 4.92
CA LYS A 173 -7.89 3.48 6.02
C LYS A 173 -8.10 4.93 5.59
N VAL A 174 -7.18 5.50 4.80
CA VAL A 174 -7.32 6.83 4.19
C VAL A 174 -8.43 6.84 3.15
N LEU A 175 -8.40 5.92 2.18
CA LEU A 175 -9.36 5.88 1.07
C LEU A 175 -10.81 5.61 1.50
N LEU A 176 -11.01 4.82 2.56
CA LEU A 176 -12.34 4.50 3.08
C LEU A 176 -12.85 5.51 4.13
N SER A 177 -12.09 6.57 4.42
CA SER A 177 -12.56 7.62 5.31
C SER A 177 -13.46 8.60 4.53
N PRO A 178 -14.58 9.08 5.10
CA PRO A 178 -15.40 10.10 4.44
C PRO A 178 -14.66 11.44 4.39
N GLU A 179 -15.01 12.35 3.48
CA GLU A 179 -14.35 13.65 3.32
C GLU A 179 -14.30 14.45 4.63
N GLY A 180 -15.44 14.59 5.33
CA GLY A 180 -15.50 15.25 6.65
C GLY A 180 -14.79 14.51 7.80
N GLY A 181 -14.27 13.29 7.55
CA GLY A 181 -13.50 12.50 8.52
C GLY A 181 -12.04 12.28 8.13
N LEU A 182 -11.63 12.75 6.96
CA LEU A 182 -10.31 12.49 6.38
C LEU A 182 -9.19 13.11 7.22
N GLU A 183 -9.35 14.36 7.64
CA GLU A 183 -8.39 15.04 8.52
C GLU A 183 -8.12 14.24 9.80
N ARG A 184 -9.19 13.84 10.51
CA ARG A 184 -9.10 13.06 11.74
C ARG A 184 -8.43 11.71 11.49
N ALA A 185 -8.72 11.08 10.35
CA ALA A 185 -8.12 9.80 9.99
C ALA A 185 -6.62 9.90 9.71
N VAL A 186 -6.19 10.97 9.01
CA VAL A 186 -4.78 11.20 8.64
C VAL A 186 -3.97 11.72 9.83
N ARG A 187 -4.45 12.73 10.56
CA ARG A 187 -3.78 13.23 11.78
C ARG A 187 -3.73 12.16 12.88
N GLY A 188 -4.71 11.24 12.91
CA GLY A 188 -4.74 10.09 13.81
C GLY A 188 -3.91 8.89 13.37
N LEU A 189 -3.13 8.98 12.28
CA LEU A 189 -2.20 7.90 11.91
C LEU A 189 -1.07 7.79 12.93
N LYS A 190 -0.81 6.56 13.38
CA LYS A 190 0.39 6.29 14.16
C LYS A 190 1.63 6.43 13.27
N ARG A 191 2.78 6.81 13.85
CA ARG A 191 4.05 6.90 13.10
C ARG A 191 4.37 5.62 12.34
N GLY A 192 4.13 4.46 12.93
CA GLY A 192 4.32 3.16 12.27
C GLY A 192 3.41 2.92 11.06
N GLU A 193 2.18 3.45 11.06
CA GLU A 193 1.28 3.39 9.90
C GLU A 193 1.83 4.25 8.75
N LEU A 194 2.28 5.47 9.06
CA LEU A 194 2.87 6.37 8.05
C LEU A 194 4.17 5.80 7.46
N VAL A 195 5.07 5.33 8.32
CA VAL A 195 6.33 4.69 7.89
C VAL A 195 6.05 3.49 7.00
N ALA A 196 5.08 2.64 7.37
CA ALA A 196 4.69 1.49 6.57
C ALA A 196 4.12 1.88 5.20
N LEU A 197 3.27 2.91 5.14
CA LEU A 197 2.71 3.42 3.88
C LEU A 197 3.82 3.89 2.95
N VAL A 198 4.71 4.78 3.41
CA VAL A 198 5.80 5.34 2.60
C VAL A 198 6.76 4.24 2.13
N ASN A 199 7.16 3.33 3.03
CA ASN A 199 8.04 2.20 2.65
C ASN A 199 7.38 1.25 1.66
N THR A 200 6.08 1.04 1.75
CA THR A 200 5.35 0.19 0.80
C THR A 200 5.31 0.84 -0.58
N VAL A 201 5.06 2.15 -0.64
CA VAL A 201 5.09 2.93 -1.89
C VAL A 201 6.48 2.85 -2.52
N ALA A 202 7.54 3.13 -1.76
CA ALA A 202 8.91 3.04 -2.25
C ALA A 202 9.23 1.64 -2.79
N ARG A 203 8.93 0.58 -2.02
CA ARG A 203 9.16 -0.80 -2.44
C ARG A 203 8.38 -1.21 -3.69
N TRP A 204 7.23 -0.61 -3.96
CA TRP A 204 6.45 -0.92 -5.16
C TRP A 204 6.93 -0.08 -6.34
N SER A 205 7.36 1.16 -6.10
CA SER A 205 8.04 2.00 -7.08
C SER A 205 9.30 1.32 -7.60
N ASP A 206 10.16 0.80 -6.71
CA ASP A 206 11.38 0.06 -7.08
C ASP A 206 11.06 -1.18 -7.94
N ALA A 207 10.01 -1.92 -7.58
CA ALA A 207 9.58 -3.10 -8.35
C ALA A 207 9.09 -2.73 -9.75
N ILE A 208 8.37 -1.61 -9.89
CA ILE A 208 7.86 -1.14 -11.18
C ILE A 208 9.01 -0.61 -12.04
N GLY A 209 9.89 0.23 -11.48
CA GLY A 209 11.04 0.80 -12.19
C GLY A 209 12.10 -0.22 -12.60
N ALA A 210 12.03 -1.44 -12.07
CA ALA A 210 12.91 -2.55 -12.47
C ALA A 210 12.33 -3.41 -13.62
N VAL A 211 11.06 -3.21 -13.97
CA VAL A 211 10.36 -3.99 -15.01
C VAL A 211 10.00 -3.10 -16.22
N GLY A 212 9.82 -1.79 -16.01
CA GLY A 212 9.68 -0.79 -17.07
C GLY A 212 11.01 -0.22 -17.52
#